data_AF-A0A0B1SNX6-F1
#
_entry.id   AF-A0A0B1SNX6-F1
#
_cell.length_a   1.000
_cell.length_b   1.000
_cell.length_c   1.000
_cell.angle_alpha   90.00
_cell.angle_beta   90.00
_cell.angle_gamma   90.00
#
_symmetry.space_group_name_H-M   'P 1'
#
loop_
_entity.id
_entity.type
_entity.pdbx_description
1 polymer ?
#
loop_
_entity_poly.entity_id
_entity_poly.type
_entity_poly.pdbx_seq_one_letter_code
_entity_poly.pdbx_strand_id
1 'polypeptide(L)' 'MGTFTLPYFFRTAVWEKKGYWIMALPVIYFARCWENAGYTKVEMMKGHSKMYAERLRKIPKDADPWKY' A
#
# COMPACT_ATOMS: atom_id res chain seq x y z
N MET A 1 -12.12 0.61 -37.60
CA MET A 1 -11.92 0.77 -36.13
C MET A 1 -13.17 0.23 -35.46
N GLY A 2 -13.06 -0.87 -34.71
CA GLY A 2 -14.23 -1.60 -34.19
C GLY A 2 -15.00 -0.78 -33.17
N THR A 3 -16.34 -0.81 -33.26
CA THR A 3 -17.26 -0.17 -32.32
C THR A 3 -17.04 -0.75 -30.92
N PHE A 4 -16.44 0.05 -30.03
CA PHE A 4 -16.25 -0.30 -28.63
C PHE A 4 -17.62 -0.44 -27.96
N THR A 5 -18.05 -1.66 -27.71
CA THR A 5 -19.28 -1.95 -26.96
C THR A 5 -18.91 -2.41 -25.56
N LEU A 6 -19.60 -1.88 -24.54
CA LEU A 6 -19.43 -2.29 -23.14
C LEU A 6 -19.43 -3.82 -22.93
N PRO A 7 -20.36 -4.62 -23.51
CA PRO A 7 -20.33 -6.06 -23.33
C PRO A 7 -19.07 -6.72 -23.93
N TYR A 8 -18.58 -6.23 -25.07
CA TYR A 8 -17.34 -6.72 -25.66
C TYR A 8 -16.14 -6.42 -24.77
N PHE A 9 -16.09 -5.22 -24.17
CA PHE A 9 -15.04 -4.83 -23.23
C PHE A 9 -15.01 -5.70 -21.98
N PHE A 10 -16.15 -5.96 -21.34
CA PHE A 10 -16.18 -6.83 -20.16
C PHE A 10 -15.73 -8.25 -20.48
N ARG A 11 -16.10 -8.80 -21.64
CA ARG A 11 -15.64 -10.11 -22.10
C ARG A 11 -14.12 -10.15 -22.29
N THR A 12 -13.54 -9.15 -22.96
CA THR A 12 -12.08 -9.10 -23.21
C THR A 12 -11.30 -8.81 -21.92
N ALA A 13 -11.74 -7.84 -21.11
CA ALA A 13 -10.99 -7.38 -19.94
C ALA A 13 -11.07 -8.34 -18.74
N VAL A 14 -12.22 -9.00 -18.53
CA VAL A 14 -12.43 -9.86 -17.37
C VAL A 14 -12.29 -11.34 -17.74
N TRP A 15 -12.98 -11.79 -18.79
CA TRP A 15 -13.06 -13.22 -19.11
C TRP A 15 -11.79 -13.75 -19.77
N GLU A 16 -11.28 -13.05 -20.79
CA GLU A 16 -10.06 -13.47 -21.49
C GLU A 16 -8.79 -13.28 -20.65
N LYS A 17 -8.81 -12.35 -19.68
CA LYS A 17 -7.68 -12.07 -18.77
C LYS A 17 -7.85 -12.68 -17.37
N LYS A 18 -8.77 -13.65 -17.20
CA LYS A 18 -9.04 -14.30 -15.90
C LYS A 18 -7.79 -14.77 -15.15
N GLY A 19 -6.78 -15.28 -15.85
CA GLY A 19 -5.52 -15.71 -15.25
C GLY A 19 -4.75 -14.57 -14.58
N TYR A 20 -4.73 -13.38 -15.20
CA TYR A 20 -4.11 -12.19 -14.61
C TYR A 20 -4.87 -11.72 -13.37
N TRP A 21 -6.19 -11.78 -13.37
CA TRP A 21 -7.01 -11.43 -12.21
C TRP A 21 -6.80 -12.40 -11.04
N ILE A 22 -6.68 -13.70 -11.31
CA ILE A 22 -6.34 -14.71 -10.30
C ILE A 22 -4.95 -14.45 -9.72
N MET A 23 -3.97 -14.10 -10.56
CA MET A 23 -2.61 -13.78 -10.14
C MET A 23 -2.49 -12.42 -9.44
N ALA A 24 -3.40 -11.48 -9.69
CA ALA A 24 -3.39 -10.18 -9.03
C ALA A 24 -3.60 -10.30 -7.51
N LEU A 25 -4.44 -11.24 -7.06
CA LEU A 25 -4.72 -11.47 -5.64
C LEU A 25 -3.46 -11.82 -4.83
N PRO A 26 -2.68 -12.86 -5.16
CA PRO A 26 -1.45 -13.17 -4.43
C PRO A 26 -0.41 -12.06 -4.58
N VAL A 27 -0.30 -11.42 -5.75
CA VAL A 27 0.65 -10.31 -5.96
C VAL A 27 0.35 -9.13 -5.03
N ILE A 28 -0.91 -8.72 -4.90
CA ILE A 28 -1.32 -7.64 -3.99
C ILE A 28 -1.03 -8.03 -2.53
N TYR A 29 -1.31 -9.29 -2.17
CA TYR A 29 -1.03 -9.78 -0.83
C TYR A 29 0.47 -9.75 -0.50
N PHE A 30 1.31 -10.30 -1.37
CA PHE A 30 2.77 -10.29 -1.20
C PHE A 30 3.33 -8.87 -1.18
N ALA A 31 2.85 -7.99 -2.04
CA ALA A 31 3.25 -6.58 -2.03
C ALA A 31 2.95 -5.92 -0.68
N ARG A 32 1.79 -6.20 -0.08
CA ARG A 32 1.42 -5.65 1.23
C ARG A 32 2.25 -6.24 2.37
N CYS A 33 2.55 -7.54 2.33
CA CYS A 33 3.46 -8.17 3.29
C CYS A 33 4.87 -7.59 3.18
N TRP A 34 5.34 -7.35 1.96
CA TRP A 34 6.65 -6.76 1.69
C TRP A 34 6.76 -5.33 2.21
N GLU A 35 5.77 -4.49 1.92
CA GLU A 35 5.68 -3.12 2.46
C GLU A 35 5.67 -3.11 3.99
N ASN A 36 4.84 -3.95 4.63
CA ASN A 36 4.81 -4.04 6.08
C ASN A 36 6.16 -4.46 6.68
N ALA A 37 6.87 -5.40 6.06
CA ALA A 37 8.21 -5.79 6.48
C ALA A 37 9.24 -4.64 6.33
N GLY A 38 9.09 -3.78 5.32
CA GLY A 38 9.86 -2.55 5.20
C GLY A 38 9.54 -1.55 6.30
N TYR A 39 8.25 -1.29 6.52
CA TYR A 39 7.76 -0.34 7.53
C TYR A 39 8.21 -0.70 8.95
N THR A 40 8.21 -1.98 9.34
CA THR A 40 8.70 -2.38 10.67
C THR A 40 10.15 -1.98 10.95
N LYS A 41 11.02 -1.95 9.93
CA LYS A 41 12.40 -1.47 10.09
C LYS A 41 12.46 0.04 10.30
N VAL A 42 11.66 0.78 9.54
CA VAL A 42 11.60 2.25 9.63
C VAL A 42 10.92 2.69 10.94
N GLU A 43 10.00 1.89 11.46
CA GLU A 43 9.32 2.12 12.72
C GLU A 43 10.30 2.18 13.91
N MET A 44 11.44 1.46 13.83
CA MET A 44 12.51 1.56 14.83
C MET A 44 13.20 2.94 14.83
N MET A 45 13.02 3.75 13.78
CA MET A 45 13.56 5.11 13.70
C MET A 45 12.56 6.17 14.19
N LYS A 46 11.35 5.79 14.62
CA LYS A 46 10.36 6.70 15.19
C LYS A 46 10.97 7.47 16.36
N GLY A 47 10.75 8.79 16.38
CA GLY A 47 11.21 9.63 17.50
C GLY A 47 12.71 9.95 17.54
N HIS A 48 13.53 9.35 16.66
CA HIS A 48 14.99 9.53 16.68
C HIS A 48 15.51 10.67 15.79
N SER A 49 14.65 11.31 14.99
CA SER A 49 15.05 12.41 14.11
C SER A 49 15.37 13.69 14.89
N LYS A 50 16.56 14.27 14.67
CA LYS A 50 16.96 15.55 15.29
C LYS A 50 16.13 16.74 14.80
N MET A 51 15.72 16.71 13.52
CA MET A 51 14.92 17.78 12.89
C MET A 51 13.57 17.98 13.56
N TYR A 52 12.94 16.91 14.07
CA TYR A 52 11.60 16.96 14.68
C TYR A 52 11.62 16.78 16.20
N ALA A 53 12.78 16.88 16.84
CA ALA A 53 12.96 16.64 18.28
C ALA A 53 12.05 17.54 19.14
N GLU A 54 11.85 18.79 18.75
CA GLU A 54 10.95 19.70 19.48
C GLU A 54 9.47 19.33 19.35
N ARG A 55 9.05 18.85 18.17
CA ARG A 55 7.67 18.39 17.93
C ARG A 55 7.37 17.14 18.74
N LEU A 56 8.32 16.21 18.79
CA LEU A 56 8.23 14.97 19.58
C LEU A 56 8.06 15.24 21.08
N ARG A 57 8.72 16.28 21.62
CA ARG A 57 8.57 16.67 23.03
C ARG A 57 7.18 17.18 23.40
N LYS A 58 6.40 17.65 22.42
CA LYS A 58 5.03 18.16 22.61
C LYS A 58 3.97 17.06 22.52
N ILE A 59 4.32 15.89 21.95
CA ILE A 59 3.42 14.76 21.80
C ILE A 59 3.35 14.00 23.15
N PRO A 60 2.17 13.53 23.59
CA PRO A 60 2.08 12.69 24.78
C PRO A 60 2.89 11.40 24.60
N LYS A 61 3.57 10.94 25.66
CA LYS A 61 4.55 9.83 25.57
C LYS A 61 3.95 8.51 25.07
N ASP A 62 2.64 8.33 25.23
CA ASP A 62 1.92 7.11 24.85
C ASP A 62 1.32 7.18 23.42
N ALA A 63 1.54 8.30 22.71
CA ALA A 63 1.03 8.50 21.37
C ALA A 63 2.08 8.18 20.30
N ASP A 64 1.62 7.56 19.20
CA ASP A 64 2.47 7.26 18.04
C ASP A 64 2.95 8.54 17.34
N PRO A 65 4.27 8.80 17.29
CA PRO A 65 4.83 9.99 16.65
C PRO A 65 4.47 10.21 15.19
N TRP A 66 4.08 9.16 14.45
CA TRP A 66 3.72 9.27 13.03
C TRP A 66 2.26 9.60 12.78
N LYS A 67 1.41 9.54 13.82
CA LYS A 67 -0.01 9.86 13.71
C LYS A 67 -0.29 11.37 13.83
N TYR A 68 0.70 12.16 14.28
CA TYR A 68 0.63 13.60 14.60
C TYR A 68 1.64 14.42 13.79
#